data_AF-F2JMK5-F1
#
_entry.id   AF-F2JMK5-F1
#
_cell.length_a   1.000
_cell.length_b   1.000
_cell.length_c   1.000
_cell.angle_alpha   90.00
_cell.angle_beta   90.00
_cell.angle_gamma   90.00
#
_symmetry.space_group_name_H-M   'P 1'
#
loop_
_entity.id
_entity.type
_entity.pdbx_description
1 polymer ?
#
loop_
_entity_poly.entity_id
_entity_poly.type
_entity_poly.pdbx_seq_one_letter_code
_entity_poly.pdbx_strand_id
1 'polypeptide(L)'
;MLKADKPVKEQIEDKERVGMVEHILENNEVVLIGKVVSDIKFSHKVYGEGFYTFELEVPRLSSSADILPVTISERILPSIGNVQGKVLEVLGQFRSYNQYEEGKNRLILTVFILEVKEVSEQELAKNKNYIYLNGYVCKEPIYRTTPFGREITDLLLAVNRSYHKSDYIPCITWGRNARFAQNLAVGDHIQVWGRIQSRIYQKKLETGDTATKIAYEISISKMETVDENGNSSSSTEVLEAE
;
A
#
# COMPACT_ATOMS: atom_id res chain seq x y z
N MET A 1 30.64 17.97 -21.14
CA MET A 1 29.22 18.14 -21.50
C MET A 1 28.58 19.02 -20.44
N LEU A 2 28.25 20.27 -20.77
CA LEU A 2 27.47 21.13 -19.88
C LEU A 2 26.09 20.49 -19.71
N LYS A 3 25.66 20.28 -18.46
CA LYS A 3 24.24 20.00 -18.17
C LYS A 3 23.49 21.28 -18.56
N ALA A 4 22.62 21.19 -19.56
CA ALA A 4 21.74 22.30 -19.89
C ALA A 4 20.77 22.49 -18.71
N ASP A 5 20.76 23.68 -18.11
CA ASP A 5 19.79 24.01 -17.08
C ASP A 5 18.39 24.01 -17.68
N LYS A 6 17.45 23.32 -17.00
CA LYS A 6 16.05 23.28 -17.41
C LYS A 6 15.48 24.70 -17.47
N PRO A 7 14.58 25.01 -18.43
CA PRO A 7 13.93 26.32 -18.49
C PRO A 7 13.16 26.63 -17.19
N VAL A 8 13.21 27.88 -16.75
CA VAL A 8 12.65 28.35 -15.46
C VAL A 8 11.18 27.94 -15.24
N LYS A 9 10.36 27.91 -16.30
CA LYS A 9 8.96 27.51 -16.24
C LYS A 9 8.78 26.03 -15.86
N GLU A 10 9.63 25.15 -16.41
CA GLU A 10 9.64 23.72 -16.10
C GLU A 10 10.13 23.47 -14.66
N GLN A 11 11.04 24.29 -14.15
CA GLN A 11 11.47 24.23 -12.75
C GLN A 11 10.37 24.64 -11.75
N ILE A 12 9.54 25.62 -12.11
CA ILE A 12 8.41 26.07 -11.28
C ILE A 12 7.30 25.00 -11.26
N GLU A 13 6.93 24.46 -12.43
CA GLU A 13 5.96 23.37 -12.54
C GLU A 13 6.44 22.10 -11.80
N ASP A 14 7.74 21.75 -11.89
CA ASP A 14 8.33 20.65 -11.13
C ASP A 14 8.25 20.90 -9.62
N LYS A 15 8.53 22.12 -9.15
CA LYS A 15 8.49 22.46 -7.72
C LYS A 15 7.06 22.45 -7.14
N GLU A 16 6.09 22.98 -7.87
CA GLU A 16 4.68 22.94 -7.47
C GLU A 16 4.14 21.51 -7.46
N ARG A 17 4.54 20.69 -8.44
CA ARG A 17 4.20 19.27 -8.49
C ARG A 17 4.79 18.49 -7.32
N VAL A 18 6.06 18.70 -6.99
CA VAL A 18 6.73 18.06 -5.84
C VAL A 18 6.03 18.43 -4.53
N GLY A 19 5.75 19.71 -4.29
CA GLY A 19 5.05 20.15 -3.08
C GLY A 19 3.62 19.59 -2.97
N MET A 20 2.91 19.43 -4.10
CA MET A 20 1.60 18.80 -4.13
C MET A 20 1.67 17.29 -3.83
N VAL A 21 2.67 16.59 -4.37
CA VAL A 21 2.88 15.16 -4.11
C VAL A 21 3.24 14.92 -2.64
N GLU A 22 4.10 15.74 -2.05
CA GLU A 22 4.44 15.67 -0.62
C GLU A 22 3.20 15.77 0.27
N HIS A 23 2.33 16.77 0.04
CA HIS A 23 1.08 16.92 0.81
C HIS A 23 0.10 15.76 0.58
N ILE A 24 0.09 15.14 -0.61
CA ILE A 24 -0.78 13.98 -0.87
C ILE A 24 -0.31 12.74 -0.11
N LEU A 25 0.99 12.61 0.13
CA LEU A 25 1.61 11.42 0.73
C LEU A 25 1.68 11.44 2.27
N GLU A 26 1.21 12.51 2.92
CA GLU A 26 1.32 12.72 4.38
C GLU A 26 0.74 11.60 5.25
N ASN A 27 -0.22 10.83 4.74
CA ASN A 27 -0.91 9.79 5.50
C ASN A 27 -1.02 8.44 4.80
N ASN A 28 -0.57 8.36 3.55
CA ASN A 28 -0.59 7.14 2.77
C ASN A 28 0.53 7.24 1.74
N GLU A 29 1.67 6.64 2.05
CA GLU A 29 2.83 6.63 1.19
C GLU A 29 3.25 5.21 0.89
N VAL A 30 3.45 4.93 -0.39
CA VAL A 30 3.93 3.65 -0.90
C VAL A 30 5.15 3.89 -1.76
N VAL A 31 6.23 3.16 -1.47
CA VAL A 31 7.38 3.08 -2.35
C VAL A 31 7.73 1.63 -2.63
N LEU A 32 7.58 1.22 -3.89
CA LEU A 32 7.82 -0.14 -4.35
C LEU A 32 8.81 -0.17 -5.50
N ILE A 33 9.59 -1.24 -5.59
CA ILE A 33 10.24 -1.65 -6.83
C ILE A 33 9.77 -3.05 -7.18
N GLY A 34 9.29 -3.22 -8.41
CA GLY A 34 8.83 -4.53 -8.87
C GLY A 34 8.84 -4.64 -10.39
N LYS A 35 8.60 -5.85 -10.88
CA LYS A 35 8.56 -6.18 -12.31
C LYS A 35 7.10 -6.27 -12.78
N VAL A 36 6.79 -5.66 -13.92
CA VAL A 36 5.45 -5.77 -14.52
C VAL A 36 5.29 -7.15 -15.14
N VAL A 37 4.28 -7.89 -14.68
CA VAL A 37 4.05 -9.29 -15.07
C VAL A 37 2.72 -9.51 -15.80
N SER A 38 1.91 -8.47 -15.99
CA SER A 38 0.66 -8.54 -16.72
C SER A 38 0.54 -7.43 -17.76
N ASP A 39 -0.25 -7.69 -18.80
CA ASP A 39 -0.66 -6.63 -19.72
C ASP A 39 -1.41 -5.52 -19.00
N ILE A 40 -1.23 -4.29 -19.50
CA ILE A 40 -1.98 -3.13 -19.05
C ILE A 40 -3.42 -3.19 -19.59
N LYS A 41 -4.39 -2.95 -18.71
CA LYS A 41 -5.81 -3.00 -19.05
C LYS A 41 -6.50 -1.70 -18.66
N PHE A 42 -7.36 -1.20 -19.53
CA PHE A 42 -8.25 -0.10 -19.17
C PHE A 42 -9.17 -0.55 -18.03
N SER A 43 -9.32 0.29 -17.00
CA SER A 43 -10.16 0.02 -15.84
C SER A 43 -11.43 0.86 -15.89
N HIS A 44 -11.30 2.19 -15.80
CA HIS A 44 -12.44 3.09 -15.75
C HIS A 44 -12.03 4.51 -16.17
N LYS A 45 -13.02 5.39 -16.36
CA LYS A 45 -12.82 6.81 -16.67
C LYS A 45 -13.54 7.68 -15.67
N VAL A 46 -12.86 8.69 -15.13
CA VAL A 46 -13.41 9.66 -14.17
C VAL A 46 -13.13 11.06 -14.69
N TYR A 47 -14.16 11.89 -14.83
CA TYR A 47 -14.05 13.27 -15.34
C TYR A 47 -13.22 13.41 -16.63
N GLY A 48 -13.35 12.44 -17.55
CA GLY A 48 -12.62 12.42 -18.81
C GLY A 48 -11.26 11.73 -18.76
N GLU A 49 -10.70 11.51 -17.56
CA GLU A 49 -9.39 10.87 -17.34
C GLU A 49 -9.54 9.35 -17.22
N GLY A 50 -8.82 8.61 -18.07
CA GLY A 50 -8.73 7.17 -18.06
C GLY A 50 -7.75 6.64 -17.01
N PHE A 51 -8.13 5.53 -16.39
CA PHE A 51 -7.30 4.77 -15.45
C PHE A 51 -7.08 3.37 -15.98
N TYR A 52 -5.87 2.88 -15.77
CA TYR A 52 -5.41 1.59 -16.25
C TYR A 52 -4.84 0.78 -15.09
N THR A 53 -4.97 -0.54 -15.18
CA THR A 53 -4.52 -1.48 -14.16
C THR A 53 -3.56 -2.51 -14.75
N PHE A 54 -2.59 -2.92 -13.95
CA PHE A 54 -1.67 -4.03 -14.23
C PHE A 54 -1.13 -4.61 -12.91
N GLU A 55 -0.40 -5.72 -12.99
CA GLU A 55 0.18 -6.41 -11.84
C GLU A 55 1.69 -6.22 -11.78
N LEU A 56 2.17 -5.90 -10.57
CA LEU A 56 3.57 -5.71 -10.26
C LEU A 56 4.04 -6.83 -9.33
N GLU A 57 4.99 -7.63 -9.80
CA GLU A 57 5.70 -8.62 -9.00
C GLU A 57 6.76 -7.94 -8.15
N VAL A 58 6.54 -7.93 -6.84
CA VAL A 58 7.43 -7.34 -5.84
C VAL A 58 8.11 -8.48 -5.07
N PRO A 59 9.43 -8.68 -5.23
CA PRO A 59 10.11 -9.79 -4.57
C PRO A 59 10.08 -9.63 -3.05
N ARG A 60 10.10 -10.75 -2.33
CA ARG A 60 10.37 -10.83 -0.90
C ARG A 60 11.78 -11.35 -0.66
N LEU A 61 12.33 -11.06 0.53
CA LEU A 61 13.63 -11.61 0.96
C LEU A 61 13.65 -13.15 0.99
N SER A 62 12.48 -13.80 1.12
CA SER A 62 12.32 -15.26 1.20
C SER A 62 12.26 -15.97 -0.15
N SER A 63 12.72 -15.35 -1.24
CA SER A 63 12.62 -15.87 -2.63
C SER A 63 11.19 -16.08 -3.16
N SER A 64 10.18 -15.67 -2.38
CA SER A 64 8.79 -15.55 -2.85
C SER A 64 8.55 -14.14 -3.39
N ALA A 65 7.41 -13.91 -4.03
CA ALA A 65 7.04 -12.58 -4.50
C ALA A 65 5.56 -12.27 -4.20
N ASP A 66 5.27 -10.99 -4.07
CA ASP A 66 3.93 -10.45 -4.01
C ASP A 66 3.49 -9.97 -5.38
N ILE A 67 2.31 -10.39 -5.84
CA ILE A 67 1.72 -9.89 -7.09
C ILE A 67 0.71 -8.82 -6.73
N LEU A 68 1.12 -7.56 -6.81
CA LEU A 68 0.34 -6.42 -6.34
C LEU A 68 -0.41 -5.75 -7.50
N PRO A 69 -1.72 -5.49 -7.36
CA PRO A 69 -2.50 -4.77 -8.36
C PRO A 69 -2.16 -3.27 -8.28
N VAL A 70 -1.85 -2.69 -9.43
CA VAL A 70 -1.45 -1.29 -9.55
C VAL A 70 -2.45 -0.57 -10.45
N THR A 71 -2.78 0.67 -10.09
CA THR A 71 -3.64 1.56 -10.88
C THR A 71 -2.85 2.81 -11.25
N ILE A 72 -2.87 3.18 -12.53
CA ILE A 72 -2.15 4.33 -13.07
C ILE A 72 -3.08 5.22 -13.89
N SER A 73 -2.90 6.54 -13.78
CA SER A 73 -3.55 7.51 -14.66
C SER A 73 -2.98 7.45 -16.07
N GLU A 74 -3.84 7.63 -17.07
CA GLU A 74 -3.43 7.75 -18.47
C GLU A 74 -2.43 8.89 -18.71
N ARG A 75 -2.42 9.92 -17.86
CA ARG A 75 -1.50 11.06 -17.95
C ARG A 75 -0.06 10.68 -17.66
N ILE A 76 0.16 9.60 -16.92
CA ILE A 76 1.49 9.12 -16.53
C ILE A 76 2.00 8.10 -17.57
N LEU A 77 1.13 7.39 -18.27
CA LEU A 77 1.54 6.36 -19.24
C LEU A 77 2.51 6.82 -20.34
N PRO A 78 2.38 8.03 -20.93
CA PRO A 78 3.32 8.49 -21.95
C PRO A 78 4.78 8.55 -21.51
N SER A 79 5.07 8.73 -20.21
CA SER A 79 6.45 8.82 -19.72
C SER A 79 7.14 7.46 -19.60
N ILE A 80 6.38 6.37 -19.53
CA ILE A 80 6.91 5.00 -19.35
C ILE A 80 6.70 4.11 -20.58
N GLY A 81 5.81 4.49 -21.49
CA GLY A 81 5.50 3.75 -22.71
C GLY A 81 4.93 2.36 -22.43
N ASN A 82 5.34 1.35 -23.20
CA ASN A 82 4.97 -0.03 -22.92
C ASN A 82 5.64 -0.50 -21.62
N VAL A 83 4.84 -0.92 -20.64
CA VAL A 83 5.30 -1.30 -19.31
C VAL A 83 5.64 -2.78 -19.17
N GLN A 84 5.16 -3.63 -20.08
CA GLN A 84 5.21 -5.08 -19.91
C GLN A 84 6.66 -5.58 -19.78
N GLY A 85 6.94 -6.34 -18.72
CA GLY A 85 8.26 -6.88 -18.41
C GLY A 85 9.27 -5.89 -17.83
N LYS A 86 8.94 -4.60 -17.74
CA LYS A 86 9.84 -3.58 -17.17
C LYS A 86 9.91 -3.68 -15.64
N VAL A 87 11.03 -3.25 -15.09
CA VAL A 87 11.19 -3.02 -13.65
C VAL A 87 10.89 -1.55 -13.36
N LEU A 88 9.93 -1.30 -12.47
CA LEU A 88 9.46 0.03 -12.15
C LEU A 88 9.70 0.35 -10.68
N GLU A 89 10.25 1.53 -10.39
CA GLU A 89 10.11 2.16 -9.07
C GLU A 89 8.83 3.00 -9.08
N VAL A 90 7.93 2.71 -8.14
CA VAL A 90 6.62 3.33 -8.00
C VAL A 90 6.57 4.10 -6.69
N LEU A 91 6.14 5.36 -6.78
CA LEU A 91 5.71 6.19 -5.66
C LEU A 91 4.21 6.41 -5.76
N GLY A 92 3.47 6.18 -4.68
CA GLY A 92 2.02 6.30 -4.72
C GLY A 92 1.34 6.08 -3.38
N GLN A 93 0.09 5.64 -3.44
CA GLN A 93 -0.75 5.40 -2.27
C GLN A 93 -1.39 4.01 -2.36
N PHE A 94 -1.57 3.33 -1.23
CA PHE A 94 -2.34 2.09 -1.21
C PHE A 94 -3.81 2.40 -0.97
N ARG A 95 -4.60 2.36 -2.03
CA ARG A 95 -6.01 2.78 -2.02
C ARG A 95 -6.95 1.61 -1.97
N SER A 96 -8.14 1.85 -1.44
CA SER A 96 -9.24 0.90 -1.43
C SER A 96 -10.52 1.51 -2.02
N TYR A 97 -11.34 0.69 -2.66
CA TYR A 97 -12.68 1.09 -3.06
C TYR A 97 -13.60 -0.11 -3.14
N ASN A 98 -14.88 0.14 -2.91
CA ASN A 98 -15.92 -0.86 -3.09
C ASN A 98 -16.30 -0.95 -4.55
N GLN A 99 -16.20 -2.16 -5.11
CA GLN A 99 -16.69 -2.48 -6.43
C GLN A 99 -17.92 -3.38 -6.28
N TYR A 100 -19.01 -2.98 -6.94
CA TYR A 100 -20.24 -3.74 -6.99
C TYR A 100 -20.28 -4.53 -8.30
N GLU A 101 -20.23 -5.85 -8.19
CA GLU A 101 -20.39 -6.78 -9.32
C GLU A 101 -21.38 -7.88 -8.92
N GLU A 102 -22.35 -8.17 -9.79
CA GLU A 102 -23.31 -9.27 -9.60
C GLU A 102 -24.04 -9.25 -8.23
N GLY A 103 -24.37 -8.05 -7.74
CA GLY A 103 -25.04 -7.87 -6.45
C GLY A 103 -24.14 -8.09 -5.22
N LYS A 104 -22.85 -8.34 -5.40
CA LYS A 104 -21.86 -8.49 -4.31
C LYS A 104 -20.97 -7.25 -4.25
N ASN A 105 -20.82 -6.72 -3.04
CA ASN A 105 -19.84 -5.67 -2.77
C ASN A 105 -18.49 -6.33 -2.45
N ARG A 106 -17.45 -5.96 -3.18
CA ARG A 106 -16.07 -6.39 -2.95
C ARG A 106 -15.19 -5.17 -2.71
N LEU A 107 -14.45 -5.20 -1.61
CA LEU A 107 -13.36 -4.25 -1.38
C LEU A 107 -12.18 -4.60 -2.29
N ILE A 108 -11.84 -3.67 -3.16
CA ILE A 108 -10.65 -3.72 -4.01
C ILE A 108 -9.56 -2.91 -3.33
N LEU A 109 -8.33 -3.41 -3.40
CA LEU A 109 -7.11 -2.75 -2.93
C LEU A 109 -6.16 -2.63 -4.12
N THR A 110 -5.49 -1.48 -4.25
CA THR A 110 -4.53 -1.24 -5.34
C THR A 110 -3.51 -0.18 -4.95
N VAL A 111 -2.29 -0.33 -5.46
CA VAL A 111 -1.30 0.75 -5.41
C VAL A 111 -1.64 1.76 -6.49
N PHE A 112 -2.10 2.94 -6.10
CA PHE A 112 -2.38 4.05 -6.99
C PHE A 112 -1.09 4.86 -7.23
N ILE A 113 -0.60 4.83 -8.47
CA ILE A 113 0.65 5.49 -8.85
C ILE A 113 0.46 7.01 -8.92
N LEU A 114 1.35 7.75 -8.25
CA LEU A 114 1.53 9.19 -8.44
C LEU A 114 2.75 9.48 -9.31
N GLU A 115 3.84 8.74 -9.09
CA GLU A 115 5.05 8.80 -9.91
C GLU A 115 5.60 7.41 -10.17
N VAL A 116 6.22 7.25 -11.32
CA VAL A 116 6.82 5.99 -11.73
C VAL A 116 7.99 6.26 -12.66
N LYS A 117 9.03 5.44 -12.51
CA LYS A 117 10.17 5.43 -13.43
C LYS A 117 10.64 4.00 -13.65
N GLU A 118 11.15 3.76 -14.85
CA GLU A 118 11.87 2.53 -15.16
C GLU A 118 13.23 2.53 -14.45
N VAL A 119 13.55 1.42 -13.80
CA VAL A 119 14.81 1.22 -13.07
C VAL A 119 15.46 -0.10 -13.50
N SER A 120 16.71 -0.32 -13.11
CA SER A 120 17.43 -1.54 -13.46
C SER A 120 17.12 -2.71 -12.53
N GLU A 121 17.48 -3.92 -12.95
CA GLU A 121 17.41 -5.13 -12.12
C GLU A 121 18.28 -5.02 -10.85
N GLN A 122 19.36 -4.22 -10.86
CA GLN A 122 20.15 -3.96 -9.64
C GLN A 122 19.35 -3.17 -8.60
N GLU A 123 18.46 -2.26 -9.03
CA GLU A 123 17.56 -1.55 -8.12
C GLU A 123 16.47 -2.48 -7.57
N LEU A 124 15.97 -3.43 -8.38
CA LEU A 124 15.05 -4.48 -7.92
C LEU A 124 15.63 -5.31 -6.77
N ALA A 125 16.93 -5.63 -6.85
CA ALA A 125 17.63 -6.38 -5.81
C ALA A 125 17.66 -5.68 -4.44
N LYS A 126 17.43 -4.36 -4.37
CA LYS A 126 17.26 -3.62 -3.11
C LYS A 126 15.95 -3.95 -2.40
N ASN A 127 15.05 -4.70 -3.04
CA ASN A 127 13.86 -5.26 -2.43
C ASN A 127 12.93 -4.21 -1.78
N LYS A 128 12.81 -3.06 -2.44
CA LYS A 128 12.05 -1.92 -1.92
C LYS A 128 10.56 -2.25 -1.93
N ASN A 129 10.01 -2.40 -0.73
CA ASN A 129 8.58 -2.48 -0.48
C ASN A 129 8.37 -1.79 0.87
N TYR A 130 7.98 -0.53 0.78
CA TYR A 130 7.75 0.34 1.93
C TYR A 130 6.34 0.90 1.82
N ILE A 131 5.64 0.88 2.95
CA ILE A 131 4.38 1.59 3.12
C ILE A 131 4.37 2.27 4.47
N TYR A 132 3.89 3.50 4.47
CA TYR A 132 3.54 4.27 5.65
C TYR A 132 2.07 4.66 5.57
N LEU A 133 1.34 4.45 6.67
CA LEU A 133 -0.01 4.93 6.81
C LEU A 133 -0.16 5.72 8.10
N ASN A 134 -0.99 6.75 8.05
CA ASN A 134 -1.49 7.49 9.20
C ASN A 134 -3.02 7.45 9.17
N GLY A 135 -3.63 6.75 10.12
CA GLY A 135 -5.06 6.47 10.07
C GLY A 135 -5.64 5.99 11.39
N TYR A 136 -6.90 5.57 11.32
CA TYR A 136 -7.69 5.26 12.51
C TYR A 136 -8.13 3.80 12.51
N VAL A 137 -8.08 3.15 13.67
CA VAL A 137 -8.62 1.81 13.85
C VAL A 137 -10.14 1.87 13.67
N CYS A 138 -10.68 1.18 12.65
CA CYS A 138 -12.12 1.26 12.33
C CYS A 138 -12.92 -0.01 12.66
N LYS A 139 -12.25 -1.05 13.16
CA LYS A 139 -12.85 -2.27 13.71
C LYS A 139 -12.03 -2.74 14.90
N GLU A 140 -12.69 -3.45 15.81
CA GLU A 140 -12.04 -4.07 16.96
C GLU A 140 -10.89 -4.98 16.51
N PRO A 141 -9.67 -4.82 17.05
CA PRO A 141 -8.54 -5.68 16.74
C PRO A 141 -8.81 -7.16 17.03
N ILE A 142 -8.36 -8.06 16.15
CA ILE A 142 -8.57 -9.50 16.31
C ILE A 142 -7.25 -10.19 16.63
N TYR A 143 -6.96 -10.37 17.93
CA TYR A 143 -5.79 -11.10 18.41
C TYR A 143 -6.00 -12.62 18.33
N ARG A 144 -4.99 -13.35 17.85
CA ARG A 144 -4.96 -14.82 17.88
C ARG A 144 -3.54 -15.37 17.79
N THR A 145 -3.42 -16.66 18.06
CA THR A 145 -2.20 -17.43 17.82
C THR A 145 -2.37 -18.31 16.59
N THR A 146 -1.43 -18.25 15.66
CA THR A 146 -1.37 -19.17 14.50
C THR A 146 -1.11 -20.61 14.96
N PRO A 147 -1.38 -21.64 14.12
CA PRO A 147 -1.06 -23.04 14.46
C PRO A 147 0.41 -23.28 14.82
N PHE A 148 1.32 -22.41 14.39
CA PHE A 148 2.75 -22.46 14.68
C PHE A 148 3.16 -21.61 15.90
N GLY A 149 2.22 -21.22 16.75
CA GLY A 149 2.51 -20.49 17.99
C GLY A 149 2.83 -19.00 17.81
N ARG A 150 2.73 -18.45 16.60
CA ARG A 150 2.97 -17.01 16.37
C ARG A 150 1.76 -16.19 16.76
N GLU A 151 1.99 -15.15 17.56
CA GLU A 151 0.98 -14.18 17.97
C GLU A 151 0.77 -13.14 16.87
N ILE A 152 -0.48 -12.91 16.49
CA ILE A 152 -0.88 -11.95 15.45
C ILE A 152 -2.13 -11.17 15.87
N THR A 153 -2.23 -9.93 15.40
CA THR A 153 -3.45 -9.12 15.49
C THR A 153 -3.80 -8.59 14.13
N ASP A 154 -5.01 -8.89 13.65
CA ASP A 154 -5.57 -8.24 12.47
C ASP A 154 -6.13 -6.87 12.85
N LEU A 155 -5.86 -5.88 12.03
CA LEU A 155 -6.39 -4.52 12.12
C LEU A 155 -7.07 -4.15 10.80
N LEU A 156 -8.05 -3.25 10.87
CA LEU A 156 -8.55 -2.54 9.70
C LEU A 156 -8.39 -1.04 9.94
N LEU A 157 -7.57 -0.39 9.12
CA LEU A 157 -7.29 1.04 9.26
C LEU A 157 -8.11 1.84 8.24
N ALA A 158 -8.77 2.88 8.72
CA ALA A 158 -9.36 3.92 7.88
C ALA A 158 -8.33 5.04 7.69
N VAL A 159 -7.85 5.21 6.47
CA VAL A 159 -6.89 6.23 6.07
C VAL A 159 -7.62 7.29 5.27
N ASN A 160 -7.67 8.51 5.80
CA ASN A 160 -8.45 9.58 5.18
C ASN A 160 -7.81 10.02 3.87
N ARG A 161 -8.64 10.40 2.90
CA ARG A 161 -8.21 11.00 1.65
C ARG A 161 -9.06 12.23 1.35
N SER A 162 -8.60 13.02 0.39
CA SER A 162 -9.33 14.20 -0.09
C SER A 162 -10.77 13.84 -0.47
N TYR A 163 -11.64 14.85 -0.41
CA TYR A 163 -13.07 14.73 -0.72
C TYR A 163 -13.86 13.81 0.22
N HIS A 164 -13.53 13.82 1.52
CA HIS A 164 -14.26 13.09 2.58
C HIS A 164 -14.44 11.60 2.31
N LYS A 165 -13.43 10.99 1.70
CA LYS A 165 -13.38 9.55 1.49
C LYS A 165 -12.29 8.97 2.37
N SER A 166 -12.34 7.67 2.62
CA SER A 166 -11.29 6.96 3.33
C SER A 166 -10.99 5.65 2.63
N ASP A 167 -9.73 5.25 2.69
CA ASP A 167 -9.27 3.93 2.30
C ASP A 167 -9.32 3.01 3.53
N TYR A 168 -9.90 1.83 3.39
CA TYR A 168 -10.01 0.81 4.43
C TYR A 168 -8.99 -0.29 4.14
N ILE A 169 -7.90 -0.29 4.90
CA ILE A 169 -6.71 -1.09 4.60
C ILE A 169 -6.54 -2.18 5.66
N PRO A 170 -6.64 -3.46 5.28
CA PRO A 170 -6.32 -4.56 6.18
C PRO A 170 -4.85 -4.56 6.54
N CYS A 171 -4.55 -4.73 7.82
CA CYS A 171 -3.20 -4.82 8.34
C CYS A 171 -3.06 -6.02 9.26
N ILE A 172 -1.86 -6.57 9.34
CA ILE A 172 -1.50 -7.66 10.24
C ILE A 172 -0.23 -7.29 11.00
N THR A 173 -0.27 -7.48 12.31
CA THR A 173 0.86 -7.29 13.22
C THR A 173 1.33 -8.64 13.76
N TRP A 174 2.57 -8.69 14.23
CA TRP A 174 3.21 -9.93 14.69
C TRP A 174 3.93 -9.73 16.03
N GLY A 175 3.95 -10.76 16.87
CA GLY A 175 4.74 -10.79 18.11
C GLY A 175 4.44 -9.60 19.04
N ARG A 176 5.47 -8.82 19.40
CA ARG A 176 5.30 -7.65 20.29
C ARG A 176 4.30 -6.63 19.74
N ASN A 177 4.33 -6.36 18.43
CA ASN A 177 3.36 -5.46 17.80
C ASN A 177 1.93 -6.03 17.88
N ALA A 178 1.76 -7.34 17.79
CA ALA A 178 0.45 -7.97 17.97
C ALA A 178 -0.07 -7.80 19.41
N ARG A 179 0.79 -8.04 20.41
CA ARG A 179 0.44 -7.85 21.81
C ARG A 179 0.08 -6.42 22.16
N PHE A 180 0.73 -5.44 21.51
CA PHE A 180 0.38 -4.03 21.62
C PHE A 180 -0.96 -3.75 20.94
N ALA A 181 -1.08 -4.12 19.66
CA ALA A 181 -2.24 -3.84 18.81
C ALA A 181 -3.56 -4.43 19.33
N GLN A 182 -3.52 -5.52 20.10
CA GLN A 182 -4.74 -6.11 20.67
C GLN A 182 -5.45 -5.17 21.64
N ASN A 183 -4.73 -4.20 22.23
CA ASN A 183 -5.28 -3.27 23.22
C ASN A 183 -5.80 -1.98 22.58
N LEU A 184 -5.70 -1.82 21.26
CA LEU A 184 -6.23 -0.65 20.57
C LEU A 184 -7.76 -0.70 20.51
N ALA A 185 -8.38 0.47 20.60
CA ALA A 185 -9.82 0.64 20.47
C ALA A 185 -10.20 1.15 19.08
N VAL A 186 -11.47 0.96 18.71
CA VAL A 186 -12.04 1.63 17.54
C VAL A 186 -11.97 3.15 17.76
N GLY A 187 -11.41 3.86 16.79
CA GLY A 187 -11.17 5.30 16.84
C GLY A 187 -9.74 5.67 17.18
N ASP A 188 -8.90 4.74 17.66
CA ASP A 188 -7.50 5.04 17.97
C ASP A 188 -6.74 5.51 16.73
N HIS A 189 -6.04 6.63 16.88
CA HIS A 189 -5.21 7.22 15.84
C HIS A 189 -3.82 6.61 15.90
N ILE A 190 -3.40 5.95 14.81
CA ILE A 190 -2.10 5.29 14.74
C ILE A 190 -1.36 5.61 13.44
N GLN A 191 -0.04 5.62 13.55
CA GLN A 191 0.89 5.60 12.43
C GLN A 191 1.49 4.20 12.31
N VAL A 192 1.58 3.67 11.10
CA VAL A 192 2.16 2.35 10.84
C VAL A 192 3.13 2.38 9.68
N TRP A 193 4.18 1.58 9.80
CA TRP A 193 5.15 1.31 8.74
C TRP A 193 5.22 -0.19 8.51
N GLY A 194 5.40 -0.60 7.27
CA GLY A 194 5.49 -2.00 6.95
C GLY A 194 5.72 -2.28 5.48
N ARG A 195 5.18 -3.42 5.05
CA ARG A 195 5.30 -3.93 3.68
C ARG A 195 3.92 -4.36 3.19
N ILE A 196 3.59 -4.07 1.93
CA ILE A 196 2.37 -4.58 1.30
C ILE A 196 2.60 -6.05 0.94
N GLN A 197 1.66 -6.91 1.30
CA GLN A 197 1.70 -8.33 1.06
C GLN A 197 0.43 -8.82 0.38
N SER A 198 0.59 -9.86 -0.43
CA SER A 198 -0.46 -10.66 -1.01
C SER A 198 -0.45 -12.05 -0.38
N ARG A 199 -1.63 -12.61 -0.11
CA ARG A 199 -1.78 -13.98 0.42
C ARG A 199 -2.86 -14.73 -0.33
N ILE A 200 -2.53 -15.96 -0.71
CA ILE A 200 -3.49 -16.89 -1.34
C ILE A 200 -4.26 -17.60 -0.22
N TYR A 201 -5.58 -17.69 -0.37
CA TYR A 201 -6.43 -18.44 0.55
C TYR A 201 -7.54 -19.18 -0.22
N GLN A 202 -8.07 -20.25 0.39
CA GLN A 202 -9.20 -20.99 -0.14
C GLN A 202 -10.49 -20.48 0.50
N LYS A 203 -11.43 -20.01 -0.32
CA LYS A 203 -12.77 -19.62 0.11
C LYS A 203 -13.74 -20.75 -0.22
N LYS A 204 -14.40 -21.32 0.80
CA LYS A 204 -15.53 -22.23 0.58
C LYS A 204 -16.72 -21.43 0.04
N LEU A 205 -17.28 -21.89 -1.07
CA LEU A 205 -18.48 -21.37 -1.69
C LEU A 205 -19.71 -22.03 -1.06
N GLU A 206 -20.87 -21.38 -1.23
CA GLU A 206 -22.15 -21.91 -0.75
C GLU A 206 -22.51 -23.26 -1.39
N THR A 207 -21.98 -23.54 -2.59
CA THR A 207 -22.13 -24.81 -3.31
C THR A 207 -21.33 -25.96 -2.70
N GLY A 208 -20.43 -25.67 -1.74
CA GLY A 208 -19.48 -26.64 -1.18
C GLY A 208 -18.11 -26.64 -1.86
N ASP A 209 -17.98 -26.02 -3.03
CA ASP A 209 -16.71 -25.93 -3.77
C ASP A 209 -15.73 -24.96 -3.10
N THR A 210 -14.43 -25.09 -3.39
CA THR A 210 -13.40 -24.16 -2.93
C THR A 210 -12.89 -23.30 -4.08
N ALA A 211 -12.85 -21.98 -3.88
CA ALA A 211 -12.24 -21.03 -4.80
C ALA A 211 -10.97 -20.43 -4.21
N THR A 212 -9.88 -20.49 -4.97
CA THR A 212 -8.65 -19.76 -4.67
C THR A 212 -8.88 -18.26 -4.80
N LYS A 213 -8.51 -17.50 -3.76
CA LYS A 213 -8.62 -16.05 -3.71
C LYS A 213 -7.31 -15.45 -3.21
N ILE A 214 -7.08 -14.18 -3.53
CA ILE A 214 -5.95 -13.39 -3.05
C ILE A 214 -6.49 -12.32 -2.11
N ALA A 215 -5.85 -12.16 -0.97
CA ALA A 215 -6.04 -11.04 -0.06
C ALA A 215 -4.79 -10.16 -0.09
N TYR A 216 -4.99 -8.84 0.05
CA TYR A 216 -3.92 -7.87 0.16
C TYR A 216 -3.99 -7.22 1.53
N GLU A 217 -2.85 -7.06 2.18
CA GLU A 217 -2.74 -6.50 3.53
C GLU A 217 -1.37 -5.88 3.76
N ILE A 218 -1.26 -5.07 4.81
CA ILE A 218 0.03 -4.55 5.28
C ILE A 218 0.56 -5.43 6.40
N SER A 219 1.76 -5.97 6.23
CA SER A 219 2.53 -6.54 7.32
C SER A 219 3.26 -5.42 8.06
N ILE A 220 2.76 -5.06 9.24
CA ILE A 220 3.27 -3.95 10.05
C ILE A 220 4.58 -4.35 10.73
N SER A 221 5.64 -3.58 10.49
CA SER A 221 6.94 -3.70 11.17
C SER A 221 7.10 -2.73 12.33
N LYS A 222 6.47 -1.55 12.26
CA LYS A 222 6.49 -0.52 13.31
C LYS A 222 5.12 0.13 13.40
N MET A 223 4.69 0.47 14.61
CA MET A 223 3.48 1.25 14.84
C MET A 223 3.65 2.21 16.02
N GLU A 224 2.95 3.33 15.96
CA GLU A 224 2.95 4.38 16.98
C GLU A 224 1.51 4.88 17.18
N THR A 225 1.14 5.17 18.42
CA THR A 225 -0.12 5.86 18.73
C THR A 225 0.09 7.36 18.65
N VAL A 226 -0.89 8.07 18.08
CA VAL A 226 -0.90 9.52 17.98
C VAL A 226 -1.88 10.05 19.03
N ASP A 227 -1.41 10.92 19.91
CA ASP A 227 -2.26 11.54 20.92
C ASP A 227 -3.08 12.71 20.35
N GLU A 228 -4.01 13.26 21.16
CA GLU A 228 -4.87 14.38 20.77
C GLU A 228 -4.08 15.67 20.42
N ASN A 229 -2.82 15.77 20.86
CA ASN A 229 -1.92 16.88 20.54
C ASN A 229 -1.07 16.63 19.29
N GLY A 230 -1.23 15.48 18.63
CA GLY A 230 -0.45 15.07 17.47
C GLY A 230 0.94 14.51 17.80
N ASN A 231 1.24 14.24 19.07
CA ASN A 231 2.51 13.59 19.45
C ASN A 231 2.40 12.08 19.25
N SER A 232 3.43 11.51 18.62
CA SER A 232 3.62 10.08 18.46
C SER A 232 4.33 9.49 19.69
N SER A 233 3.72 8.50 20.34
CA SER A 233 4.39 7.68 21.35
C SER A 233 4.79 6.33 20.73
N SER A 234 6.10 6.03 20.78
CA SER A 234 6.64 4.77 20.24
C SER A 234 6.55 3.65 21.28
N SER A 235 6.16 2.46 20.84
CA SER A 235 6.13 1.25 21.68
C SER A 235 7.51 0.56 21.82
N THR A 236 8.63 1.29 21.72
CA THR A 236 9.97 0.67 21.78
C THR A 236 10.48 0.43 23.21
N GLU A 237 9.80 0.89 24.26
CA GLU A 237 10.24 0.63 25.64
C GLU A 237 9.63 -0.65 26.23
N VAL A 238 10.33 -1.78 26.04
CA VAL A 238 10.40 -2.83 27.08
C VAL A 238 11.86 -3.31 27.17
N LEU A 239 12.59 -2.63 28.07
CA LEU A 239 13.72 -3.05 28.90
C LEU A 239 14.63 -4.17 28.36
N GLU A 240 15.86 -3.79 28.00
CA GLU A 240 17.03 -4.58 28.41
C GLU A 240 17.07 -4.58 29.94
N ALA A 241 16.77 -5.73 30.55
CA ALA A 241 17.18 -6.04 31.91
C ALA A 241 17.17 -7.57 32.11
N GLU A 242 18.36 -8.07 32.46
CA GLU A 242 18.80 -9.43 32.84
C GLU A 242 19.04 -10.45 31.72
#